data_AF-A0A095AX98-F1
#
_entry.id   AF-A0A095AX98-F1
#
_cell.length_a   1.000
_cell.length_b   1.000
_cell.length_c   1.000
_cell.angle_alpha   90.00
_cell.angle_beta   90.00
_cell.angle_gamma   90.00
#
_symmetry.space_group_name_H-M   'P 1'
#
loop_
_entity.id
_entity.type
_entity.pdbx_description
1 polymer ?
#
loop_
_entity_poly.entity_id
_entity_poly.type
_entity_poly.pdbx_seq_one_letter_code
_entity_poly.pdbx_strand_id
1 'polypeptide(L)'
;MSSQKGNTQRTRPQKYKNTKAFKNNLHDTSKEVKRLNNLTFDFLCPRCTGVVQWRVKYKKYHQLANPRVCVKCNGKTVKQAYHTICTDCSSALKICSKCGKSDGSITFGATENQEDINQQFIDALKNVRERERLTVFSTELGVIYIFETCELSLGALLRLTQSNKKPIESGNINADEEFHLNSLNKLIVKELSDIKFDEDKYESDDYKYS
;
A
#
# COMPACT_ATOMS: atom_id res chain seq x y z
N MET A 1 -54.53 6.62 19.11
CA MET A 1 -53.07 6.58 19.37
C MET A 1 -52.55 8.01 19.42
N SER A 2 -51.71 8.35 20.40
CA SER A 2 -51.17 9.72 20.56
C SER A 2 -50.20 10.08 19.44
N SER A 3 -50.46 11.19 18.75
CA SER A 3 -49.63 11.78 17.69
C SER A 3 -48.74 12.93 18.19
N GLN A 4 -48.66 13.13 19.51
CA GLN A 4 -47.86 14.19 20.10
C GLN A 4 -46.37 13.86 19.99
N LYS A 5 -45.62 14.67 19.22
CA LYS A 5 -44.15 14.66 19.22
C LYS A 5 -43.68 14.91 20.65
N GLY A 6 -43.13 13.88 21.30
CA GLY A 6 -42.59 13.98 22.65
C GLY A 6 -41.63 15.16 22.76
N ASN A 7 -41.68 15.85 23.90
CA ASN A 7 -40.90 17.05 24.20
C ASN A 7 -39.42 16.88 23.78
N THR A 8 -39.03 17.48 22.66
CA THR A 8 -37.70 17.32 22.04
C THR A 8 -36.61 18.10 22.77
N GLN A 9 -37.00 18.97 23.70
CA GLN A 9 -36.08 19.75 24.51
C GLN A 9 -35.87 19.07 25.86
N ARG A 10 -34.76 18.33 25.96
CA ARG A 10 -34.37 17.64 27.19
C ARG A 10 -33.78 18.66 28.18
N THR A 11 -34.49 18.94 29.27
CA THR A 11 -34.08 19.94 30.28
C THR A 11 -32.80 19.55 31.03
N ARG A 12 -32.54 18.25 31.20
CA ARG A 12 -31.41 17.75 31.99
C ARG A 12 -30.32 17.16 31.10
N PRO A 13 -29.02 17.44 31.36
CA PRO A 13 -27.94 16.78 30.65
C PRO A 13 -27.97 15.26 30.88
N GLN A 14 -27.36 14.53 29.94
CA GLN A 14 -27.21 13.08 30.06
C GLN A 14 -26.51 12.71 31.38
N LYS A 15 -27.17 11.86 32.19
CA LYS A 15 -26.72 11.46 33.53
C LYS A 15 -25.37 10.73 33.51
N TYR A 16 -25.18 9.86 32.52
CA TYR A 16 -23.99 9.04 32.35
C TYR A 16 -23.26 9.49 31.09
N LYS A 17 -22.15 10.20 31.27
CA LYS A 17 -21.27 10.65 30.19
C LYS A 17 -19.96 9.86 30.24
N ASN A 18 -19.39 9.52 29.09
CA ASN A 18 -18.08 8.89 29.05
C ASN A 18 -17.00 9.90 29.47
N THR A 19 -16.19 9.53 30.45
CA THR A 19 -15.04 10.33 30.91
C THR A 19 -13.91 10.36 29.87
N LYS A 20 -13.75 9.28 29.10
CA LYS A 20 -12.70 9.13 28.08
C LYS A 20 -13.33 8.79 26.73
N ALA A 21 -12.78 9.35 25.66
CA ALA A 21 -13.20 9.01 24.30
C ALA A 21 -12.82 7.55 23.96
N PHE A 22 -13.65 6.91 23.15
CA PHE A 22 -13.37 5.56 22.67
C PHE A 22 -12.09 5.54 21.83
N LYS A 23 -11.22 4.56 22.12
CA LYS A 23 -10.00 4.26 21.37
C LYS A 23 -10.02 2.79 20.98
N ASN A 24 -9.84 2.47 19.69
CA ASN A 24 -9.96 1.09 19.24
C ASN A 24 -8.80 0.19 19.73
N ASN A 25 -7.66 0.78 20.04
CA ASN A 25 -6.41 0.12 20.41
C ASN A 25 -6.23 -0.04 21.93
N LEU A 26 -7.22 0.38 22.74
CA LEU A 26 -7.09 0.37 24.20
C LEU A 26 -6.98 -1.06 24.77
N HIS A 27 -7.71 -2.01 24.19
CA HIS A 27 -7.76 -3.40 24.66
C HIS A 27 -7.42 -4.42 23.57
N ASP A 28 -7.45 -4.00 22.31
CA ASP A 28 -7.24 -4.87 21.16
C ASP A 28 -6.06 -4.32 20.37
N THR A 29 -4.91 -4.97 20.57
CA THR A 29 -3.63 -4.62 19.95
C THR A 29 -3.31 -5.55 18.78
N SER A 30 -4.33 -6.20 18.21
CA SER A 30 -4.17 -7.09 17.06
C SER A 30 -3.53 -6.38 15.87
N LYS A 31 -2.83 -7.17 15.04
CA LYS A 31 -2.18 -6.69 13.80
C LYS A 31 -3.20 -6.02 12.88
N GLU A 32 -4.44 -6.53 12.86
CA GLU A 32 -5.51 -5.98 12.04
C GLU A 32 -5.94 -4.57 12.50
N VAL A 33 -6.13 -4.35 13.81
CA VAL A 33 -6.47 -3.02 14.33
C VAL A 33 -5.36 -2.00 14.02
N LYS A 34 -4.09 -2.40 14.15
CA LYS A 34 -2.95 -1.56 13.76
C LYS A 34 -3.00 -1.21 12.27
N ARG A 35 -3.23 -2.20 11.41
CA ARG A 35 -3.35 -1.98 9.96
C ARG A 35 -4.50 -1.04 9.61
N LEU A 36 -5.66 -1.21 10.23
CA LEU A 36 -6.83 -0.34 10.02
C LEU A 36 -6.57 1.10 10.48
N ASN A 37 -5.83 1.30 11.57
CA ASN A 37 -5.46 2.64 12.06
C ASN A 37 -4.48 3.36 11.14
N ASN A 38 -3.61 2.62 10.47
CA ASN A 38 -2.62 3.15 9.53
C ASN A 38 -3.16 3.34 8.11
N LEU A 39 -4.46 3.10 7.88
CA LEU A 39 -5.07 3.21 6.56
C LEU A 39 -5.11 4.67 6.11
N THR A 40 -4.58 4.96 4.92
CA THR A 40 -4.70 6.29 4.29
C THR A 40 -6.05 6.41 3.57
N PHE A 41 -6.61 7.63 3.58
CA PHE A 41 -7.94 7.92 3.03
C PHE A 41 -7.83 8.89 1.86
N ASP A 42 -7.22 8.41 0.79
CA ASP A 42 -6.98 9.21 -0.42
C ASP A 42 -8.23 9.25 -1.31
N PHE A 43 -8.31 10.27 -2.18
CA PHE A 43 -9.38 10.44 -3.17
C PHE A 43 -10.79 10.62 -2.57
N LEU A 44 -10.88 11.08 -1.33
CA LEU A 44 -12.12 11.32 -0.59
C LEU A 44 -12.29 12.81 -0.28
N CYS A 45 -13.53 13.28 -0.26
CA CYS A 45 -13.83 14.60 0.28
C CYS A 45 -13.82 14.57 1.83
N PRO A 46 -13.58 15.70 2.52
CA PRO A 46 -13.41 15.74 3.97
C PRO A 46 -14.58 15.12 4.75
N ARG A 47 -15.80 15.31 4.23
CA ARG A 47 -17.01 14.71 4.77
C ARG A 47 -16.96 13.18 4.71
N CYS A 48 -16.57 12.62 3.57
CA CYS A 48 -16.50 11.17 3.39
C CYS A 48 -15.34 10.56 4.18
N THR A 49 -14.21 11.25 4.25
CA THR A 49 -13.07 10.88 5.09
C THR A 49 -13.50 10.72 6.56
N GLY A 50 -14.24 11.70 7.10
CA GLY A 50 -14.78 11.60 8.46
C GLY A 50 -15.70 10.40 8.69
N VAL A 51 -16.50 10.02 7.68
CA VAL A 51 -17.37 8.83 7.76
C VAL A 51 -16.55 7.54 7.80
N VAL A 52 -15.54 7.41 6.94
CA VAL A 52 -14.70 6.20 6.88
C VAL A 52 -13.81 6.12 8.13
N GLN A 53 -13.19 7.22 8.53
CA GLN A 53 -12.40 7.31 9.76
C GLN A 53 -13.24 6.97 11.00
N TRP A 54 -14.50 7.41 11.05
CA TRP A 54 -15.41 7.01 12.13
C TRP A 54 -15.64 5.49 12.14
N ARG A 55 -15.84 4.86 10.98
CA ARG A 55 -15.99 3.40 10.90
C ARG A 55 -14.75 2.67 11.40
N VAL A 56 -13.55 3.14 11.05
CA VAL A 56 -12.29 2.59 11.57
C VAL A 56 -12.17 2.80 13.08
N LYS A 57 -12.43 4.02 13.56
CA LYS A 57 -12.36 4.38 14.97
C LYS A 57 -13.25 3.51 15.84
N TYR A 58 -14.44 3.15 15.36
CA TYR A 58 -15.42 2.35 16.12
C TYR A 58 -15.45 0.87 15.73
N LYS A 59 -14.43 0.35 15.03
CA LYS A 59 -14.35 -1.06 14.58
C LYS A 59 -15.56 -1.52 13.75
N LYS A 60 -16.19 -0.60 13.02
CA LYS A 60 -17.31 -0.84 12.08
C LYS A 60 -16.85 -0.82 10.62
N TYR A 61 -15.55 -0.90 10.39
CA TYR A 61 -14.97 -0.96 9.06
C TYR A 61 -14.99 -2.40 8.56
N HIS A 62 -15.39 -2.60 7.30
CA HIS A 62 -15.49 -3.91 6.68
C HIS A 62 -14.72 -3.85 5.37
N GLN A 63 -13.85 -4.82 5.16
CA GLN A 63 -13.04 -4.90 3.95
C GLN A 63 -13.82 -5.59 2.85
N LEU A 64 -13.44 -5.30 1.61
CA LEU A 64 -13.95 -6.02 0.47
C LEU A 64 -13.22 -7.37 0.38
N ALA A 65 -13.98 -8.46 0.24
CA ALA A 65 -13.40 -9.77 -0.09
C ALA A 65 -13.01 -9.83 -1.57
N ASN A 66 -13.83 -9.22 -2.43
CA ASN A 66 -13.63 -9.16 -3.87
C ASN A 66 -13.78 -7.70 -4.37
N PRO A 67 -13.08 -7.31 -5.45
CA PRO A 67 -13.21 -5.97 -6.00
C PRO A 67 -14.64 -5.71 -6.50
N ARG A 68 -15.10 -4.46 -6.31
CA ARG A 68 -16.44 -4.01 -6.71
C ARG A 68 -16.40 -3.34 -8.09
N VAL A 69 -17.54 -3.35 -8.77
CA VAL A 69 -17.76 -2.63 -10.03
C VAL A 69 -17.74 -1.12 -9.79
N CYS A 70 -16.97 -0.41 -10.61
CA CYS A 70 -16.90 1.05 -10.63
C CYS A 70 -18.11 1.65 -11.34
N VAL A 71 -18.66 2.74 -10.79
CA VAL A 71 -19.81 3.46 -11.40
C VAL A 71 -19.44 4.20 -12.69
N LYS A 72 -18.16 4.53 -12.92
CA LYS A 72 -17.72 5.33 -14.08
C LYS A 72 -17.21 4.49 -15.26
N CYS A 73 -16.36 3.51 -14.99
CA CYS A 73 -15.81 2.65 -16.05
C CYS A 73 -16.50 1.28 -16.15
N ASN A 74 -17.46 0.98 -15.27
CA ASN A 74 -18.20 -0.30 -15.22
C ASN A 74 -17.33 -1.56 -15.08
N GLY A 75 -16.02 -1.43 -14.90
CA GLY A 75 -15.09 -2.53 -14.60
C GLY A 75 -15.03 -2.87 -13.10
N LYS A 76 -14.61 -4.10 -12.77
CA LYS A 76 -14.38 -4.57 -11.39
C LYS A 76 -13.03 -4.06 -10.84
N THR A 77 -12.85 -2.75 -10.81
CA THR A 77 -11.57 -2.10 -10.48
C THR A 77 -11.52 -1.52 -9.06
N VAL A 78 -12.65 -1.47 -8.33
CA VAL A 78 -12.70 -0.86 -7.00
C VAL A 78 -12.16 -1.83 -5.95
N LYS A 79 -10.93 -1.59 -5.50
CA LYS A 79 -10.22 -2.40 -4.49
C LYS A 79 -10.48 -1.92 -3.05
N GLN A 80 -10.64 -0.60 -2.85
CA GLN A 80 -10.81 0.00 -1.52
C GLN A 80 -12.26 -0.09 -1.03
N ALA A 81 -12.44 -0.40 0.27
CA ALA A 81 -13.78 -0.52 0.83
C ALA A 81 -14.47 0.85 0.93
N TYR A 82 -15.80 0.84 0.82
CA TYR A 82 -16.65 2.04 0.81
C TYR A 82 -16.46 2.98 -0.39
N HIS A 83 -15.62 2.61 -1.37
CA HIS A 83 -15.49 3.34 -2.62
C HIS A 83 -16.53 2.83 -3.62
N THR A 84 -17.05 3.74 -4.42
CA THR A 84 -17.99 3.46 -5.52
C THR A 84 -17.36 3.67 -6.89
N ILE A 85 -16.27 4.43 -6.92
CA ILE A 85 -15.55 4.83 -8.13
C ILE A 85 -14.10 4.36 -7.96
N CYS A 86 -13.47 3.99 -9.07
CA CYS A 86 -12.09 3.55 -9.12
C CYS A 86 -11.11 4.71 -8.87
N THR A 87 -9.90 4.42 -8.40
CA THR A 87 -8.85 5.43 -8.17
C THR A 87 -8.52 6.20 -9.44
N ASP A 88 -8.40 5.48 -10.56
CA ASP A 88 -8.01 6.06 -11.86
C ASP A 88 -9.09 7.01 -12.37
N CYS A 89 -10.35 6.58 -12.25
CA CYS A 89 -11.54 7.33 -12.59
C CYS A 89 -11.66 8.61 -11.72
N SER A 90 -11.34 8.48 -10.43
CA SER A 90 -11.38 9.58 -9.47
C SER A 90 -10.28 10.60 -9.74
N SER A 91 -9.07 10.14 -10.09
CA SER A 91 -7.94 10.98 -10.46
C SER A 91 -8.20 11.74 -11.77
N ALA A 92 -8.65 11.03 -12.82
CA ALA A 92 -8.92 11.62 -14.13
C ALA A 92 -10.04 12.68 -14.09
N LEU A 93 -11.11 12.41 -13.35
CA LEU A 93 -12.28 13.30 -13.28
C LEU A 93 -12.25 14.26 -12.09
N LYS A 94 -11.25 14.14 -11.21
CA LYS A 94 -11.11 14.90 -9.95
C LYS A 94 -12.39 14.90 -9.08
N ILE A 95 -12.96 13.72 -8.88
CA ILE A 95 -14.19 13.51 -8.09
C ILE A 95 -13.95 12.60 -6.90
N CYS A 96 -14.73 12.75 -5.83
CA CYS A 96 -14.63 11.89 -4.66
C CYS A 96 -15.03 10.45 -4.97
N SER A 97 -14.17 9.49 -4.58
CA SER A 97 -14.36 8.05 -4.86
C SER A 97 -15.60 7.43 -4.22
N LYS A 98 -16.16 8.06 -3.17
CA LYS A 98 -17.33 7.56 -2.42
C LYS A 98 -18.66 8.22 -2.77
N CYS A 99 -18.69 9.56 -2.94
CA CYS A 99 -19.93 10.28 -3.24
C CYS A 99 -20.05 10.73 -4.69
N GLY A 100 -18.97 10.63 -5.49
CA GLY A 100 -18.96 11.00 -6.90
C GLY A 100 -19.13 12.49 -7.18
N LYS A 101 -19.02 13.33 -6.15
CA LYS A 101 -19.10 14.78 -6.28
C LYS A 101 -17.71 15.41 -6.41
N SER A 102 -17.64 16.53 -7.14
CA SER A 102 -16.45 17.37 -7.30
C SER A 102 -16.40 18.53 -6.30
N ASP A 103 -17.38 18.64 -5.39
CA ASP A 103 -17.52 19.73 -4.43
C ASP A 103 -16.61 19.54 -3.20
N GLY A 104 -15.32 19.83 -3.36
CA GLY A 104 -14.43 19.99 -2.22
C GLY A 104 -12.95 19.86 -2.54
N SER A 105 -12.12 20.32 -1.60
CA SER A 105 -10.71 19.94 -1.50
C SER A 105 -10.67 18.42 -1.30
N ILE A 106 -10.50 17.69 -2.39
CA ILE A 106 -10.27 16.25 -2.37
C ILE A 106 -8.77 16.06 -2.20
N THR A 107 -8.38 15.21 -1.26
CA THR A 107 -6.99 14.81 -1.09
C THR A 107 -6.64 13.83 -2.19
N PHE A 108 -6.21 14.36 -3.33
CA PHE A 108 -5.41 13.58 -4.27
C PHE A 108 -4.05 13.47 -3.61
N GLY A 109 -3.62 12.26 -3.26
CA GLY A 109 -2.27 12.06 -2.75
C GLY A 109 -1.33 12.79 -3.68
N ALA A 110 -0.62 13.79 -3.17
CA ALA A 110 0.51 14.33 -3.89
C ALA A 110 1.36 13.11 -4.20
N THR A 111 1.71 12.91 -5.47
CA THR A 111 2.87 12.10 -5.80
C THR A 111 4.03 12.84 -5.17
N GLU A 112 4.29 12.61 -3.89
CA GLU A 112 5.62 12.81 -3.33
C GLU A 112 6.52 12.10 -4.33
N ASN A 113 7.41 12.85 -4.99
CA ASN A 113 8.12 12.36 -6.16
C ASN A 113 8.74 11.03 -5.73
N GLN A 114 8.37 9.94 -6.40
CA GLN A 114 8.92 8.62 -6.06
C GLN A 114 10.45 8.69 -6.06
N GLU A 115 11.00 9.56 -6.91
CA GLU A 115 12.40 9.99 -6.95
C GLU A 115 12.92 10.52 -5.62
N ASP A 116 12.22 11.43 -4.92
CA ASP A 116 12.65 11.96 -3.62
C ASP A 116 12.63 10.89 -2.52
N ILE A 117 11.62 10.01 -2.54
CA ILE A 117 11.53 8.88 -1.59
C ILE A 117 12.65 7.87 -1.88
N ASN A 118 12.90 7.57 -3.15
CA ASN A 118 13.98 6.68 -3.58
C ASN A 118 15.35 7.27 -3.24
N GLN A 119 15.55 8.57 -3.42
CA GLN A 119 16.78 9.27 -3.04
C GLN A 119 16.99 9.25 -1.53
N GLN A 120 15.96 9.53 -0.73
CA GLN A 120 16.03 9.43 0.73
C GLN A 120 16.36 8.00 1.19
N PHE A 121 15.81 6.99 0.52
CA PHE A 121 16.14 5.59 0.79
C PHE A 121 17.60 5.27 0.43
N ILE A 122 18.08 5.70 -0.73
CA ILE A 122 19.48 5.55 -1.16
C ILE A 122 20.42 6.25 -0.18
N ASP A 123 20.10 7.45 0.28
CA ASP A 123 20.91 8.21 1.23
C ASP A 123 20.90 7.59 2.63
N ALA A 124 19.79 6.98 3.04
CA ALA A 124 19.75 6.16 4.25
C ALA A 124 20.68 4.95 4.12
N LEU A 125 20.70 4.28 2.96
CA LEU A 125 21.61 3.15 2.70
C LEU A 125 23.08 3.57 2.70
N LYS A 126 23.43 4.76 2.20
CA LYS A 126 24.81 5.28 2.22
C LYS A 126 25.41 5.38 3.63
N ASN A 127 24.58 5.48 4.67
CA ASN A 127 25.02 5.55 6.06
C ASN A 127 25.01 4.19 6.80
N VAL A 128 24.49 3.13 6.16
CA VAL A 128 24.48 1.76 6.69
C VAL A 128 25.79 1.06 6.34
N ARG A 129 26.29 0.20 7.24
CA ARG A 129 27.54 -0.57 7.00
C ARG A 129 27.33 -1.59 5.89
N GLU A 130 28.36 -1.86 5.10
CA GLU A 130 28.27 -2.76 3.94
C GLU A 130 27.70 -4.15 4.28
N ARG A 131 28.11 -4.74 5.41
CA ARG A 131 27.57 -6.03 5.89
C ARG A 131 26.05 -5.97 6.10
N GLU A 132 25.52 -4.85 6.57
CA GLU A 132 24.08 -4.64 6.81
C GLU A 132 23.35 -4.33 5.50
N ARG A 133 23.97 -3.60 4.56
CA ARG A 133 23.44 -3.40 3.20
C ARG A 133 23.26 -4.74 2.47
N LEU A 134 24.30 -5.58 2.48
CA LEU A 134 24.26 -6.91 1.86
C LEU A 134 23.16 -7.79 2.48
N THR A 135 22.87 -7.64 3.78
CA THR A 135 21.72 -8.33 4.39
C THR A 135 20.37 -7.76 3.95
N VAL A 136 20.22 -6.43 3.83
CA VAL A 136 19.00 -5.78 3.31
C VAL A 136 18.71 -6.24 1.88
N PHE A 137 19.71 -6.16 0.99
CA PHE A 137 19.62 -6.67 -0.38
C PHE A 137 19.35 -8.18 -0.42
N SER A 138 19.99 -8.96 0.44
CA SER A 138 19.77 -10.41 0.53
C SER A 138 18.38 -10.78 1.06
N THR A 139 17.71 -9.95 1.87
CA THR A 139 16.34 -10.22 2.32
C THR A 139 15.28 -9.81 1.32
N GLU A 140 15.48 -8.74 0.56
CA GLU A 140 14.52 -8.32 -0.48
C GLU A 140 14.67 -9.14 -1.76
N LEU A 141 15.90 -9.44 -2.20
CA LEU A 141 16.14 -10.36 -3.32
C LEU A 141 16.07 -11.83 -2.90
N GLY A 142 16.26 -12.18 -1.63
CA GLY A 142 16.19 -13.56 -1.16
C GLY A 142 14.78 -14.13 -1.16
N VAL A 143 13.75 -13.30 -0.97
CA VAL A 143 12.35 -13.73 -1.15
C VAL A 143 12.05 -14.02 -2.63
N ILE A 144 12.73 -13.32 -3.55
CA ILE A 144 12.64 -13.55 -5.00
C ILE A 144 13.47 -14.79 -5.38
N TYR A 145 14.70 -14.94 -4.87
CA TYR A 145 15.63 -16.02 -5.19
C TYR A 145 15.22 -17.38 -4.59
N ILE A 146 14.59 -17.41 -3.42
CA ILE A 146 14.04 -18.66 -2.83
C ILE A 146 12.82 -19.14 -3.63
N PHE A 147 12.04 -18.22 -4.22
CA PHE A 147 10.92 -18.59 -5.11
C PHE A 147 11.44 -19.11 -6.46
N GLU A 148 12.48 -18.51 -7.01
CA GLU A 148 13.01 -18.81 -8.35
C GLU A 148 13.93 -20.05 -8.38
N THR A 149 14.62 -20.37 -7.29
CA THR A 149 15.44 -21.61 -7.19
C THR A 149 14.63 -22.84 -6.79
N CYS A 150 13.38 -22.70 -6.32
CA CYS A 150 12.50 -23.83 -6.03
C CYS A 150 11.78 -24.37 -7.28
N GLU A 151 11.70 -23.60 -8.38
CA GLU A 151 11.20 -24.10 -9.68
C GLU A 151 12.21 -25.00 -10.42
N LEU A 152 13.50 -25.01 -10.06
CA LEU A 152 14.50 -25.87 -10.71
C LEU A 152 14.75 -27.23 -10.05
N SER A 153 13.95 -27.66 -9.06
CA SER A 153 13.98 -29.05 -8.55
C SER A 153 12.67 -29.83 -8.66
N LEU A 154 11.60 -29.21 -9.20
CA LEU A 154 10.36 -29.92 -9.57
C LEU A 154 10.44 -30.59 -10.94
N GLY A 155 11.42 -30.23 -11.79
CA GLY A 155 11.66 -30.90 -13.08
C GLY A 155 12.15 -32.36 -12.96
N ALA A 156 12.72 -32.74 -11.81
CA ALA A 156 13.10 -34.13 -11.52
C ALA A 156 11.93 -34.97 -10.97
N LEU A 157 10.97 -34.36 -10.25
CA LEU A 157 9.76 -35.04 -9.75
C LEU A 157 8.63 -35.09 -10.80
N LEU A 158 8.58 -34.16 -11.75
CA LEU A 158 7.57 -34.14 -12.83
C LEU A 158 7.78 -35.20 -13.93
N ARG A 159 8.92 -35.89 -13.95
CA ARG A 159 9.10 -37.07 -14.83
C ARG A 159 8.42 -38.33 -14.31
N LEU A 160 7.91 -38.34 -13.08
CA LEU A 160 7.16 -39.47 -12.51
C LEU A 160 5.64 -39.31 -12.59
N THR A 161 5.12 -38.13 -12.96
CA THR A 161 3.67 -37.87 -13.00
C THR A 161 3.10 -37.71 -14.41
N GLN A 162 3.79 -38.19 -15.44
CA GLN A 162 3.19 -38.49 -16.77
C GLN A 162 2.25 -39.72 -16.73
N SER A 163 1.50 -39.88 -15.66
CA SER A 163 0.25 -40.64 -15.69
C SER A 163 -0.81 -39.87 -14.88
N ASN A 164 -1.35 -38.82 -15.50
CA ASN A 164 -2.79 -38.58 -15.59
C ASN A 164 -3.06 -37.13 -16.04
N LYS A 165 -3.71 -37.03 -17.19
CA LYS A 165 -4.17 -35.80 -17.86
C LYS A 165 -5.16 -35.01 -16.99
N LYS A 166 -5.14 -33.68 -17.09
CA LYS A 166 -6.15 -32.83 -17.78
C LYS A 166 -5.84 -31.32 -17.67
N PRO A 167 -6.21 -30.50 -18.67
CA PRO A 167 -5.83 -29.08 -18.76
C PRO A 167 -6.93 -28.15 -18.22
N ILE A 168 -6.56 -26.93 -17.78
CA ILE A 168 -7.47 -25.78 -17.67
C ILE A 168 -6.76 -24.54 -18.23
N GLU A 169 -7.51 -23.76 -19.00
CA GLU A 169 -7.12 -22.77 -20.01
C GLU A 169 -6.50 -21.47 -19.48
N SER A 170 -5.62 -20.92 -20.30
CA SER A 170 -4.99 -19.60 -20.22
C SER A 170 -6.00 -18.44 -20.38
N GLY A 171 -5.91 -17.45 -19.49
CA GLY A 171 -6.53 -16.13 -19.66
C GLY A 171 -5.45 -15.05 -19.85
N ASN A 172 -5.49 -14.40 -21.02
CA ASN A 172 -4.57 -13.36 -21.51
C ASN A 172 -4.25 -12.24 -20.51
N ILE A 173 -2.97 -11.88 -20.43
CA ILE A 173 -2.45 -10.61 -19.90
C ILE A 173 -1.95 -9.82 -21.12
N ASN A 174 -2.38 -8.56 -21.28
CA ASN A 174 -2.03 -7.74 -22.45
C ASN A 174 -0.53 -7.42 -22.48
N ALA A 175 0.04 -7.42 -23.69
CA ALA A 175 1.48 -7.25 -23.97
C ALA A 175 2.06 -5.86 -23.61
N ASP A 176 1.22 -4.95 -23.14
CA ASP A 176 1.55 -3.54 -22.93
C ASP A 176 2.20 -3.31 -21.54
N GLU A 177 1.90 -4.17 -20.55
CA GLU A 177 2.45 -4.04 -19.18
C GLU A 177 3.83 -4.68 -19.01
N GLU A 178 4.20 -5.63 -19.89
CA GLU A 178 5.50 -6.32 -19.82
C GLU A 178 6.65 -5.42 -20.32
N PHE A 179 6.35 -4.47 -21.21
CA PHE A 179 7.35 -3.55 -21.77
C PHE A 179 7.79 -2.47 -20.75
N HIS A 180 6.87 -1.99 -19.91
CA HIS A 180 7.16 -0.95 -18.91
C HIS A 180 8.03 -1.46 -17.75
N LEU A 181 7.81 -2.69 -17.29
CA LEU A 181 8.62 -3.32 -16.24
C LEU A 181 10.06 -3.57 -16.71
N ASN A 182 10.24 -4.00 -17.96
CA ASN A 182 11.57 -4.24 -18.52
C ASN A 182 12.36 -2.94 -18.79
N SER A 183 11.65 -1.86 -19.13
CA SER A 183 12.26 -0.54 -19.33
C SER A 183 12.74 0.10 -18.01
N LEU A 184 11.93 0.00 -16.95
CA LEU A 184 12.28 0.50 -15.62
C LEU A 184 13.44 -0.26 -14.98
N ASN A 185 13.44 -1.59 -15.07
CA ASN A 185 14.56 -2.41 -14.56
C ASN A 185 15.88 -2.11 -15.27
N LYS A 186 15.84 -1.77 -16.57
CA LYS A 186 17.04 -1.43 -17.35
C LYS A 186 17.59 -0.04 -17.03
N LEU A 187 16.73 0.93 -16.67
CA LEU A 187 17.15 2.26 -16.23
C LEU A 187 17.84 2.21 -14.86
N ILE A 188 17.29 1.44 -13.92
CA ILE A 188 17.85 1.25 -12.56
C ILE A 188 19.27 0.66 -12.62
N VAL A 189 19.48 -0.37 -13.46
CA VAL A 189 20.79 -1.02 -13.60
C VAL A 189 21.84 -0.07 -14.20
N LYS A 190 21.43 0.82 -15.10
CA LYS A 190 22.33 1.78 -15.75
C LYS A 190 22.78 2.88 -14.79
N GLU A 191 21.87 3.39 -13.97
CA GLU A 191 22.15 4.45 -12.99
C GLU A 191 23.07 3.96 -11.85
N LEU A 192 22.99 2.67 -11.50
CA LEU A 192 23.89 2.03 -10.53
C LEU A 192 25.32 1.83 -11.08
N SER A 193 25.51 1.71 -12.39
CA SER A 193 26.85 1.57 -13.00
C SER A 193 27.62 2.88 -13.12
N ASP A 194 26.94 4.02 -12.98
CA ASP A 194 27.54 5.37 -13.11
C ASP A 194 28.08 5.92 -11.76
N ILE A 195 27.89 5.19 -10.66
CA ILE A 195 28.50 5.52 -9.36
C ILE A 195 30.00 5.21 -9.42
N LYS A 196 30.80 6.21 -9.78
CA LYS A 196 32.27 6.12 -9.72
C LYS A 196 32.74 6.02 -8.28
N PHE A 197 33.60 5.03 -8.03
CA PHE A 197 34.35 4.85 -6.79
C PHE A 197 35.54 5.82 -6.84
N ASP A 198 35.56 6.85 -5.99
CA ASP A 198 36.76 7.68 -5.82
C ASP A 198 37.75 6.90 -4.93
N GLU A 199 38.74 6.25 -5.55
CA GLU A 199 39.80 5.49 -4.85
C GLU A 199 40.84 6.39 -4.15
N ASP A 200 40.83 7.70 -4.38
CA ASP A 200 41.91 8.60 -3.96
C ASP A 200 41.78 9.18 -2.52
N LYS A 201 40.90 8.62 -1.67
CA LYS A 201 40.67 9.16 -0.31
C LYS A 201 41.41 8.42 0.81
N TYR A 202 42.47 7.68 0.52
CA TYR A 202 43.27 7.03 1.56
C TYR A 202 44.76 7.09 1.23
N GLU A 203 45.33 8.29 1.28
CA GLU A 203 46.78 8.44 1.40
C GLU A 203 47.12 9.44 2.50
N SER A 204 48.08 9.04 3.33
CA SER A 204 48.68 9.72 4.49
C SER A 204 47.83 9.84 5.77
N ASP A 205 48.13 8.97 6.75
CA ASP A 205 48.56 9.47 8.06
C ASP A 205 49.52 8.45 8.70
N ASP A 206 50.76 8.92 8.84
CA ASP A 206 51.91 8.29 9.47
C ASP A 206 51.65 7.92 10.93
N TYR A 207 51.94 6.66 11.31
CA TYR A 207 52.27 6.36 12.71
C TYR A 207 53.59 5.62 12.82
N LYS A 208 54.60 6.45 13.09
CA LYS A 208 55.98 6.18 13.49
C LYS A 208 55.98 5.39 14.81
N TYR A 209 56.49 4.17 14.78
CA TYR A 209 56.73 3.37 15.99
C TYR A 209 57.99 3.88 16.70
N SER A 210 57.88 4.22 17.97
CA SER A 210 58.99 4.43 18.92
C SER A 210 58.85 3.44 20.06
#